data_AF-A0A6F9B646-F1
#
_entry.id   AF-A0A6F9B646-F1
#
_cell.length_a   1.000
_cell.length_b   1.000
_cell.length_c   1.000
_cell.angle_alpha   90.00
_cell.angle_beta   90.00
_cell.angle_gamma   90.00
#
_symmetry.space_group_name_H-M   'P 1'
#
loop_
_entity.id
_entity.type
_entity.pdbx_description
1 polymer ?
#
loop_
_entity_poly.entity_id
_entity_poly.type
_entity_poly.pdbx_seq_one_letter_code
_entity_poly.pdbx_strand_id
1 'polypeptide(L)'
;DCFTVEGEDLKHDFERLQLAMDMVGFLPATRKQIFSLLSAILHLGNIRYKKKTYRDDSIDICNPEVLPTISDLLQVKEEMLFEALTTRKTVTVGERLIVPYKLAE
;
A
#
# COMPACT_ATOMS: atom_id res chain seq x y z
N ASP A 1 5.35 -5.40 -24.72
CA ASP A 1 5.28 -5.11 -23.28
C ASP A 1 6.10 -3.89 -22.93
N CYS A 2 5.50 -2.89 -22.29
CA CYS A 2 6.12 -1.59 -21.98
C CYS A 2 7.04 -1.64 -20.73
N PHE A 3 7.27 -2.84 -20.16
CA PHE A 3 8.05 -3.02 -18.94
C PHE A 3 9.53 -3.33 -19.19
N THR A 4 9.93 -3.45 -20.46
CA THR A 4 11.31 -3.69 -20.88
C THR A 4 11.71 -2.59 -21.85
N VAL A 5 12.63 -1.73 -21.44
CA VAL A 5 13.29 -0.78 -22.34
C VAL A 5 14.49 -1.50 -22.95
N GLU A 6 14.59 -1.49 -24.28
CA GLU A 6 15.75 -2.10 -24.96
C GLU A 6 17.05 -1.44 -24.48
N GLY A 7 17.99 -2.26 -24.00
CA GLY A 7 19.29 -1.80 -23.51
C GLY A 7 19.34 -1.43 -22.02
N GLU A 8 18.23 -1.51 -21.28
CA GLU A 8 18.25 -1.33 -19.81
C GLU A 8 18.56 -2.63 -19.08
N ASP A 9 19.52 -2.58 -18.16
CA ASP A 9 19.79 -3.64 -17.20
C ASP A 9 19.33 -3.18 -15.82
N LEU A 10 18.04 -3.34 -15.56
CA LEU A 10 17.37 -2.90 -14.33
C LEU A 10 18.02 -3.47 -13.06
N LYS A 11 18.64 -4.65 -13.15
CA LYS A 11 19.36 -5.24 -12.02
C LYS A 11 20.60 -4.43 -11.71
N HIS A 12 21.42 -4.15 -12.72
CA HIS A 12 22.63 -3.33 -12.54
C HIS A 12 22.27 -1.90 -12.12
N ASP A 13 21.20 -1.32 -12.67
CA ASP A 13 20.73 0.02 -12.27
C ASP A 13 20.24 0.06 -10.82
N PHE A 14 19.55 -0.99 -10.36
CA PHE A 14 19.15 -1.11 -8.96
C PHE A 14 20.34 -1.25 -8.02
N GLU A 15 21.36 -2.02 -8.39
CA GLU A 15 22.62 -2.13 -7.64
C GLU A 15 23.33 -0.76 -7.56
N ARG A 16 23.38 -0.04 -8.68
CA ARG A 16 23.95 1.30 -8.74
C ARG A 16 23.20 2.31 -7.87
N LEU A 17 21.87 2.26 -7.86
CA LEU A 17 21.03 3.10 -7.00
C LEU A 17 21.35 2.86 -5.53
N GLN A 18 21.48 1.60 -5.10
CA GLN A 18 21.78 1.27 -3.71
C GLN A 18 23.15 1.80 -3.27
N LEU A 19 24.17 1.71 -4.14
CA LEU A 19 25.49 2.30 -3.90
C LEU A 19 25.42 3.83 -3.81
N ALA A 20 24.67 4.47 -4.70
CA ALA A 20 24.49 5.92 -4.67
C ALA A 20 23.84 6.38 -3.35
N MET A 21 22.79 5.69 -2.90
CA MET A 21 22.14 5.96 -1.60
C MET A 21 23.13 5.82 -0.43
N ASP A 22 24.02 4.83 -0.49
CA ASP A 22 25.07 4.64 0.52
C ASP A 22 26.07 5.80 0.51
N MET A 23 26.54 6.20 -0.67
CA MET A 23 27.49 7.29 -0.86
C MET A 23 26.95 8.65 -0.40
N VAL A 24 25.64 8.89 -0.56
CA VAL A 24 24.99 10.12 -0.07
C VAL A 24 24.57 10.02 1.41
N GLY A 25 24.90 8.92 2.09
CA GLY A 25 24.78 8.80 3.55
C GLY A 25 23.46 8.21 4.06
N PHE A 26 22.70 7.49 3.23
CA PHE A 26 21.49 6.82 3.71
C PHE A 26 21.87 5.63 4.58
N LEU A 27 21.35 5.60 5.80
CA LEU A 27 21.50 4.45 6.69
C LEU A 27 20.83 3.21 6.07
N PRO A 28 21.36 1.99 6.33
CA PRO A 28 20.73 0.75 5.86
C PRO A 28 19.25 0.64 6.25
N ALA A 29 18.88 1.11 7.45
CA ALA A 29 17.50 1.15 7.91
C ALA A 29 16.61 2.08 7.08
N THR A 30 17.08 3.29 6.76
CA THR A 30 16.36 4.25 5.93
C THR A 30 16.17 3.74 4.50
N ARG A 31 17.23 3.16 3.91
CA ARG A 31 17.15 2.54 2.57
C ARG A 31 16.13 1.40 2.56
N LYS A 32 16.13 0.54 3.60
CA LYS A 32 15.11 -0.51 3.76
C LYS A 32 13.71 0.09 3.84
N GLN A 33 13.49 1.15 4.63
CA GLN A 33 12.17 1.79 4.74
C GLN A 33 11.67 2.36 3.41
N ILE A 34 12.55 2.95 2.59
CA ILE A 34 12.20 3.46 1.26
C ILE A 34 11.72 2.33 0.35
N PHE A 35 12.46 1.22 0.30
CA PHE A 35 12.04 0.08 -0.50
C PHE A 35 10.80 -0.62 0.08
N SER A 36 10.68 -0.71 1.40
CA SER A 36 9.46 -1.23 2.04
C SER A 36 8.23 -0.39 1.68
N LEU A 37 8.35 0.94 1.66
CA LEU A 37 7.28 1.83 1.23
C LEU A 37 6.93 1.63 -0.25
N LEU A 38 7.93 1.53 -1.13
CA LEU A 38 7.71 1.26 -2.56
C LEU A 38 7.00 -0.09 -2.76
N SER A 39 7.45 -1.14 -2.07
CA SER A 39 6.79 -2.45 -2.09
C SER A 39 5.35 -2.35 -1.58
N ALA A 40 5.10 -1.60 -0.50
CA ALA A 40 3.75 -1.41 0.03
C ALA A 40 2.82 -0.76 -1.00
N ILE A 41 3.29 0.25 -1.73
CA ILE A 41 2.52 0.92 -2.80
C ILE A 41 2.16 -0.10 -3.90
N LEU A 42 3.10 -0.93 -4.32
CA LEU A 42 2.86 -1.97 -5.33
C LEU A 42 1.82 -3.00 -4.83
N HIS A 43 1.95 -3.45 -3.58
CA HIS A 43 1.00 -4.41 -2.99
C HIS A 43 -0.39 -3.80 -2.77
N LEU A 44 -0.48 -2.52 -2.39
CA LEU A 44 -1.75 -1.78 -2.31
C LEU A 44 -2.46 -1.74 -3.67
N GLY A 45 -1.71 -1.58 -4.77
CA GLY A 45 -2.24 -1.63 -6.13
C GLY A 45 -2.86 -2.99 -6.52
N ASN A 46 -2.53 -4.07 -5.81
CA ASN A 46 -3.09 -5.40 -6.04
C ASN A 46 -4.38 -5.67 -5.25
N ILE A 47 -4.83 -4.74 -4.39
CA ILE A 47 -6.08 -4.90 -3.64
C ILE A 47 -7.26 -4.83 -4.60
N ARG A 48 -8.14 -5.82 -4.51
CA ARG A 48 -9.39 -5.88 -5.27
C ARG A 48 -10.57 -5.71 -4.33
N TYR A 49 -11.52 -4.88 -4.72
CA TYR A 49 -12.72 -4.59 -3.94
C TYR A 49 -13.94 -5.30 -4.52
N LYS A 50 -14.90 -5.65 -3.65
CA LYS A 50 -16.22 -6.21 -3.99
C LYS A 50 -17.30 -5.51 -3.20
N LYS A 51 -18.53 -5.57 -3.71
CA LYS A 51 -19.72 -5.17 -2.96
C LYS A 51 -20.06 -6.22 -1.90
N LYS A 52 -20.44 -5.81 -0.69
CA LYS A 52 -20.98 -6.72 0.33
C LYS A 52 -22.34 -7.25 -0.10
N THR A 53 -22.56 -8.55 0.10
CA THR A 53 -23.74 -9.26 -0.42
C THR A 53 -25.00 -9.09 0.44
N TYR A 54 -24.86 -8.75 1.73
CA TYR A 54 -25.94 -8.85 2.71
C TYR A 54 -26.23 -7.58 3.53
N ARG A 55 -25.40 -6.54 3.45
CA ARG A 55 -25.63 -5.26 4.17
C ARG A 55 -24.98 -4.09 3.45
N ASP A 56 -25.82 -3.10 3.10
CA ASP A 56 -25.42 -1.81 2.53
C ASP A 56 -24.67 -1.96 1.19
N ASP A 57 -24.66 -0.93 0.35
CA ASP A 57 -23.88 -0.90 -0.90
C ASP A 57 -22.36 -0.72 -0.63
N SER A 58 -21.91 -1.13 0.56
CA SER A 58 -20.56 -0.96 1.05
C SER A 58 -19.57 -1.95 0.44
N ILE A 59 -18.29 -1.58 0.40
CA ILE A 59 -17.22 -2.41 -0.14
C ILE A 59 -16.61 -3.36 0.90
N ASP A 60 -16.00 -4.42 0.39
CA ASP A 60 -15.17 -5.38 1.09
C ASP A 60 -13.96 -5.75 0.21
N ILE A 61 -12.96 -6.41 0.79
CA ILE A 61 -11.73 -6.82 0.09
C ILE A 61 -11.86 -8.26 -0.41
N CYS A 62 -11.54 -8.49 -1.68
CA CYS A 62 -11.60 -9.80 -2.33
C CYS A 62 -10.43 -10.72 -1.95
N ASN A 63 -9.26 -10.12 -1.71
CA ASN A 63 -7.99 -10.79 -1.46
C ASN A 63 -7.39 -10.34 -0.12
N PRO A 64 -8.02 -10.67 1.02
CA PRO A 64 -7.54 -10.24 2.33
C PRO A 64 -6.13 -10.77 2.67
N GLU A 65 -5.68 -11.83 2.02
CA GLU A 65 -4.35 -12.42 2.20
C GLU A 65 -3.18 -11.47 1.87
N VAL A 66 -3.43 -10.37 1.14
CA VAL A 66 -2.40 -9.36 0.86
C VAL A 66 -2.21 -8.36 2.02
N LEU A 67 -3.20 -8.23 2.91
CA LEU A 67 -3.20 -7.24 3.98
C LEU A 67 -2.06 -7.43 4.99
N PRO A 68 -1.72 -8.65 5.46
CA PRO A 68 -0.59 -8.84 6.37
C PRO A 68 0.72 -8.31 5.78
N THR A 69 0.97 -8.58 4.49
CA THR A 69 2.19 -8.12 3.81
C THR A 69 2.26 -6.59 3.75
N ILE A 70 1.16 -5.94 3.40
CA ILE A 70 1.09 -4.47 3.33
C ILE A 70 1.22 -3.86 4.72
N SER A 71 0.57 -4.48 5.72
CA SER A 71 0.62 -4.05 7.11
C SER A 71 2.03 -4.08 7.68
N ASP A 72 2.78 -5.16 7.40
CA ASP A 72 4.18 -5.31 7.80
C ASP A 72 5.08 -4.28 7.12
N LEU A 73 4.90 -4.06 5.82
CA LEU A 73 5.68 -3.10 5.04
C LEU A 73 5.45 -1.65 5.49
N LEU A 74 4.19 -1.30 5.82
CA LEU A 74 3.80 0.03 6.32
C LEU A 74 4.01 0.20 7.83
N GLN A 75 4.29 -0.89 8.56
CA GLN A 75 4.41 -0.92 10.02
C GLN A 75 3.15 -0.41 10.73
N VAL A 76 1.98 -0.82 10.24
CA VAL A 76 0.67 -0.52 10.84
C VAL A 76 0.00 -1.81 11.33
N LYS A 77 -1.15 -1.68 12.00
CA LYS A 77 -1.99 -2.83 12.33
C LYS A 77 -2.87 -3.19 11.15
N GLU A 78 -3.03 -4.49 10.89
CA GLU A 78 -3.84 -4.98 9.77
C GLU A 78 -5.30 -4.49 9.85
N GLU A 79 -5.87 -4.51 11.06
CA GLU A 79 -7.22 -3.99 11.33
C GLU A 79 -7.35 -2.51 10.95
N MET A 80 -6.35 -1.69 11.27
CA MET A 80 -6.34 -0.26 10.94
C MET A 80 -6.21 -0.04 9.44
N LEU A 81 -5.42 -0.87 8.76
CA LEU A 81 -5.29 -0.84 7.30
C LEU A 81 -6.62 -1.22 6.64
N PHE A 82 -7.26 -2.30 7.08
CA PHE A 82 -8.56 -2.72 6.57
C PHE A 82 -9.63 -1.63 6.76
N GLU A 83 -9.71 -1.02 7.95
CA GLU A 83 -10.63 0.09 8.22
C GLU A 83 -10.35 1.29 7.31
N ALA A 84 -9.08 1.66 7.12
CA ALA A 84 -8.69 2.78 6.26
C ALA A 84 -9.03 2.55 4.78
N LEU A 85 -8.98 1.30 4.32
CA LEU A 85 -9.29 0.93 2.93
C LEU A 85 -10.79 0.78 2.66
N THR A 86 -11.60 0.53 3.69
CA THR A 86 -13.03 0.22 3.54
C THR A 86 -13.94 1.30 4.10
N THR A 87 -13.42 2.26 4.87
CA THR A 87 -14.21 3.32 5.51
C THR A 87 -13.52 4.67 5.47
N ARG A 88 -14.33 5.73 5.43
CA ARG A 88 -13.91 7.11 5.68
C ARG A 88 -14.25 7.50 7.11
N LYS A 89 -13.24 7.92 7.87
CA LYS A 89 -13.42 8.50 9.22
C LYS A 89 -13.25 10.02 9.18
N THR A 90 -14.26 10.75 9.60
CA THR A 90 -14.24 12.21 9.78
C THR A 90 -14.34 12.53 11.26
N VAL A 91 -13.44 13.38 11.76
CA VAL A 91 -13.42 13.82 13.16
C VAL A 91 -13.65 15.33 13.21
N THR A 92 -14.67 15.76 13.94
CA THR A 92 -14.99 17.16 14.23
C THR A 92 -14.90 17.40 15.73
N VAL A 93 -15.02 18.65 16.19
CA VAL A 93 -15.04 18.94 17.63
C VAL A 93 -16.27 18.28 18.26
N GLY A 94 -16.05 17.24 19.05
CA GLY A 94 -17.09 16.52 19.79
C GLY A 94 -17.67 15.29 19.08
N GLU A 95 -17.39 15.05 17.79
CA GLU A 95 -18.00 13.96 17.04
C GLU A 95 -17.00 13.20 16.14
N ARG A 96 -17.25 11.89 15.98
CA ARG A 96 -16.54 11.01 15.05
C ARG A 96 -17.56 10.31 14.17
N LEU A 97 -17.53 10.61 12.87
CA LEU A 97 -18.37 9.97 11.87
C LEU A 97 -17.54 8.93 11.10
N ILE A 98 -18.06 7.71 10.97
CA ILE A 98 -17.46 6.64 10.15
C ILE A 98 -18.47 6.28 9.05
N VAL A 99 -18.04 6.41 7.80
CA VAL A 99 -18.86 6.14 6.62
C VAL A 99 -18.19 5.05 5.78
N PRO A 100 -18.83 3.90 5.56
CA PRO A 100 -18.30 2.88 4.66
C PRO A 100 -18.16 3.40 3.22
N TYR A 101 -17.10 3.02 2.53
CA TYR A 101 -16.96 3.30 1.11
C TYR A 101 -17.93 2.44 0.29
N LYS A 102 -18.34 2.96 -0.86
CA LYS A 102 -19.16 2.28 -1.86
C LYS A 102 -18.34 2.04 -3.12
N LEU A 103 -18.63 0.97 -3.84
CA LEU A 103 -17.98 0.71 -5.11
C LEU A 103 -18.49 1.76 -6.10
N ALA A 104 -17.57 2.44 -6.81
CA ALA A 104 -17.97 3.35 -7.88
C ALA A 104 -18.73 2.56 -8.96
N GLU A 105 -19.78 3.16 -9.51
CA GLU A 105 -20.53 2.61 -10.65
C GLU A 105 -19.68 2.55 -11.93
#